data_AF-A0A8T6L6T2-F1
#
_entry.id   AF-A0A8T6L6T2-F1
#
_cell.length_a   1.000
_cell.length_b   1.000
_cell.length_c   1.000
_cell.angle_alpha   90.00
_cell.angle_beta   90.00
_cell.angle_gamma   90.00
#
_symmetry.space_group_name_H-M   'P 1'
#
loop_
_entity.id
_entity.type
_entity.pdbx_description
1 polymer ?
#
loop_
_entity_poly.entity_id
_entity_poly.type
_entity_poly.pdbx_seq_one_letter_code
_entity_poly.pdbx_strand_id
1 'polypeptide(L)'
;MAKVAHEVPIELQPAADAALAWINRERGTNFRITGLVDAEEAVRRATEQPMELGLVLCDGELSQREQVRIEPTGHGFSISAVEAREDSIPPLLDPPLGVRASWLDDQLEKHDFILLLFYRGLW
;
A
#
# COMPACT_ATOMS: atom_id res chain seq x y z
N MET A 1 12.96 5.13 -1.39
CA MET A 1 11.79 4.35 -1.86
C MET A 1 11.03 3.91 -0.63
N ALA A 2 9.74 4.18 -0.57
CA ALA A 2 8.90 3.74 0.55
C ALA A 2 8.72 2.21 0.51
N LYS A 3 8.85 1.54 1.66
CA LYS A 3 8.74 0.08 1.79
C LYS A 3 7.34 -0.29 2.26
N VAL A 4 6.64 -1.18 1.55
CA VAL A 4 5.34 -1.70 1.98
C VAL A 4 5.57 -2.98 2.78
N ALA A 5 5.02 -3.04 3.99
CA ALA A 5 4.90 -4.26 4.78
C ALA A 5 3.48 -4.81 4.65
N HIS A 6 3.33 -6.09 4.32
CA HIS A 6 2.03 -6.76 4.15
C HIS A 6 1.32 -7.07 5.47
N GLU A 7 2.07 -7.08 6.58
CA GLU A 7 1.53 -7.26 7.92
C GLU A 7 1.60 -5.94 8.69
N VAL A 8 0.51 -5.61 9.37
CA VAL A 8 0.46 -4.44 10.26
C VAL A 8 1.17 -4.82 11.57
N PRO A 9 2.20 -4.07 12.01
CA PRO A 9 2.82 -4.29 13.31
C PRO A 9 1.79 -4.19 14.44
N ILE A 10 1.91 -5.06 15.45
CA ILE A 10 0.95 -5.16 16.57
C ILE A 10 0.78 -3.81 17.28
N GLU A 11 1.85 -3.04 17.38
CA GLU A 11 1.88 -1.71 18.00
C GLU A 11 0.99 -0.70 17.27
N LEU A 12 0.82 -0.86 15.96
CA LEU A 12 0.05 0.02 15.11
C LEU A 12 -1.37 -0.49 14.84
N GLN A 13 -1.67 -1.75 15.21
CA GLN A 13 -2.96 -2.39 14.93
C GLN A 13 -4.17 -1.55 15.41
N PRO A 14 -4.20 -1.01 16.65
CA PRO A 14 -5.35 -0.23 17.11
C PRO A 14 -5.58 1.05 16.31
N ALA A 15 -4.49 1.72 15.91
CA ALA A 15 -4.53 2.94 15.12
C ALA A 15 -4.93 2.64 13.66
N ALA A 16 -4.39 1.57 13.09
CA ALA A 16 -4.69 1.11 11.74
C ALA A 16 -6.17 0.68 11.61
N ASP A 17 -6.71 -0.07 12.59
CA ASP A 17 -8.10 -0.49 12.60
C ASP A 17 -9.05 0.71 12.73
N ALA A 18 -8.72 1.69 13.58
CA ALA A 18 -9.48 2.92 13.73
C ALA A 18 -9.49 3.74 12.43
N ALA A 19 -8.34 3.82 11.75
CA ALA A 19 -8.23 4.48 10.46
C ALA A 19 -9.05 3.76 9.38
N LEU A 20 -8.99 2.43 9.30
CA LEU A 20 -9.78 1.65 8.35
C LEU A 20 -11.28 1.87 8.55
N ALA A 21 -11.74 1.79 9.80
CA ALA A 21 -13.14 2.01 10.15
C ALA A 21 -13.60 3.44 9.78
N TRP A 22 -12.73 4.44 9.97
CA TRP A 22 -13.00 5.80 9.55
C TRP A 22 -13.09 5.92 8.02
N ILE A 23 -12.13 5.39 7.26
CA ILE A 23 -12.12 5.45 5.78
C ILE A 23 -13.36 4.80 5.18
N ASN A 24 -13.70 3.58 5.64
CA ASN A 24 -14.86 2.84 5.15
C ASN A 24 -16.17 3.59 5.42
N ARG A 25 -16.28 4.24 6.58
CA ARG A 25 -17.45 5.06 6.92
C ARG A 25 -17.54 6.32 6.06
N GLU A 26 -16.44 7.05 5.88
CA GLU A 26 -16.42 8.30 5.10
C GLU A 26 -16.72 8.05 3.62
N ARG A 27 -16.26 6.92 3.07
CA ARG A 27 -16.38 6.62 1.64
C ARG A 27 -17.51 5.66 1.30
N GLY A 28 -18.18 5.08 2.30
CA GLY A 28 -19.20 4.05 2.08
C GLY A 28 -18.64 2.78 1.41
N THR A 29 -17.38 2.45 1.67
CA THR A 29 -16.65 1.32 1.09
C THR A 29 -16.41 0.21 2.12
N ASN A 30 -15.93 -0.94 1.65
CA ASN A 30 -15.56 -2.08 2.50
C ASN A 30 -14.10 -2.49 2.26
N PHE A 31 -13.19 -1.53 2.35
CA PHE A 31 -11.76 -1.82 2.23
C PHE A 31 -11.28 -2.70 3.38
N ARG A 32 -10.20 -3.43 3.10
CA ARG A 32 -9.34 -4.12 4.05
C ARG A 32 -7.93 -3.55 3.93
N ILE A 33 -7.22 -3.45 5.05
CA ILE A 33 -5.78 -3.15 5.02
C ILE A 33 -5.06 -4.40 4.53
N THR A 34 -4.25 -4.23 3.48
CA THR A 34 -3.35 -5.28 2.95
C THR A 34 -1.89 -4.91 3.09
N GLY A 35 -1.59 -3.70 3.55
CA GLY A 35 -0.24 -3.32 3.89
C GLY A 35 -0.13 -1.94 4.53
N LEU A 36 1.05 -1.67 5.06
CA LEU A 36 1.43 -0.42 5.70
C LEU A 36 2.72 0.09 5.06
N VAL A 37 2.74 1.36 4.71
CA VAL A 37 3.89 2.03 4.10
C VAL A 37 4.85 2.50 5.19
N ASP A 38 6.13 2.19 5.01
CA ASP A 38 7.23 2.47 5.93
C ASP A 38 6.92 2.03 7.37
N ALA A 39 6.34 0.84 7.53
CA ALA A 39 5.86 0.30 8.80
C ALA A 39 6.89 0.40 9.94
N GLU A 40 8.16 0.09 9.67
CA GLU A 40 9.24 0.20 10.66
C GLU A 40 9.47 1.64 11.14
N GLU A 41 9.35 2.62 10.25
CA GLU A 41 9.44 4.05 10.60
C GLU A 41 8.19 4.50 11.36
N ALA A 42 7.01 4.05 10.93
CA ALA A 42 5.76 4.34 11.62
C ALA A 42 5.79 3.82 13.08
N VAL A 43 6.36 2.63 13.31
CA VAL A 43 6.56 2.09 14.67
C VAL A 43 7.54 2.95 15.46
N ARG A 44 8.68 3.35 14.89
CA ARG A 44 9.64 4.25 15.55
C ARG A 44 9.02 5.56 15.98
N ARG A 45 8.13 6.11 15.15
CA ARG A 45 7.46 7.40 15.35
C ARG A 45 6.11 7.26 16.06
N ALA A 46 5.71 6.08 16.51
CA ALA A 46 4.42 5.86 17.15
C ALA A 46 4.23 6.71 18.44
N THR A 47 5.33 7.12 19.06
CA THR A 47 5.35 8.00 20.23
C THR A 47 5.28 9.49 19.89
N GLU A 48 5.54 9.86 18.63
CA GLU A 48 5.40 11.23 18.14
C GLU A 48 3.94 11.51 17.77
N GLN A 49 3.37 12.58 18.34
CA GLN A 49 1.98 12.96 18.10
C GLN A 49 1.91 14.35 17.46
N PRO A 50 1.10 14.54 16.39
CA PRO A 50 0.28 13.54 15.69
C PRO A 50 1.12 12.58 14.83
N MET A 51 0.67 11.33 14.70
CA MET A 51 1.32 10.36 13.80
C MET A 51 0.64 10.33 12.43
N GLU A 52 1.39 9.97 11.39
CA GLU A 52 0.85 9.78 10.04
C GLU A 52 1.10 8.34 9.59
N LEU A 53 0.06 7.67 9.08
CA LEU A 53 0.14 6.31 8.56
C LEU A 53 -0.21 6.28 7.08
N GLY A 54 0.63 5.61 6.29
CA GLY A 54 0.33 5.29 4.90
C GLY A 54 -0.24 3.88 4.81
N LEU A 55 -1.49 3.75 4.38
CA LEU A 55 -2.21 2.48 4.32
C LEU A 55 -2.33 2.02 2.86
N VAL A 56 -2.19 0.71 2.63
CA VAL A 56 -2.59 0.05 1.38
C VAL A 56 -3.92 -0.65 1.63
N LEU A 57 -4.94 -0.22 0.90
CA LEU A 57 -6.33 -0.65 1.07
C LEU A 57 -6.81 -1.38 -0.16
N CYS A 58 -7.45 -2.54 0.03
CA CYS A 58 -8.05 -3.33 -1.06
C CYS A 58 -9.50 -3.69 -0.73
N ASP A 59 -10.40 -3.61 -1.72
CA ASP A 59 -11.82 -4.03 -1.59
C ASP A 59 -12.11 -5.39 -2.24
N GLY A 60 -11.08 -6.02 -2.83
CA GLY A 60 -11.18 -7.27 -3.56
C GLY A 60 -10.98 -7.10 -5.07
N GLU A 61 -11.16 -5.89 -5.60
CA GLU A 61 -10.92 -5.57 -7.02
C GLU A 61 -9.86 -4.49 -7.18
N LEU A 62 -9.98 -3.41 -6.40
CA LEU A 62 -9.10 -2.26 -6.50
C LEU A 62 -8.29 -2.08 -5.22
N SER A 63 -7.02 -1.76 -5.44
CA SER A 63 -6.07 -1.41 -4.39
C SER A 63 -5.73 0.07 -4.50
N GLN A 64 -5.71 0.77 -3.38
CA GLN A 64 -5.32 2.18 -3.32
C GLN A 64 -4.46 2.46 -2.10
N ARG A 65 -3.60 3.47 -2.22
CA ARG A 65 -2.82 3.99 -1.10
C ARG A 65 -3.52 5.21 -0.53
N GLU A 66 -3.67 5.23 0.78
CA GLU A 66 -4.22 6.36 1.53
C GLU A 66 -3.19 6.82 2.56
N GLN A 67 -3.21 8.11 2.88
CA GLN A 67 -2.42 8.67 3.96
C GLN A 67 -3.37 9.33 4.96
N VAL A 68 -3.23 8.96 6.23
CA VAL A 68 -4.04 9.49 7.31
C VAL A 68 -3.17 10.07 8.41
N ARG A 69 -3.66 11.14 9.04
CA ARG A 69 -3.13 11.63 10.30
C ARG A 69 -4.01 11.10 11.44
N ILE A 70 -3.34 10.63 12.49
CA ILE A 70 -3.93 9.98 13.65
C ILE A 70 -3.49 10.71 14.91
N GLU A 71 -4.47 11.13 15.70
CA GLU A 71 -4.29 11.81 16.97
C GLU A 71 -4.96 11.02 18.10
N PRO A 72 -4.22 10.53 19.10
CA PRO A 72 -4.79 9.91 20.29
C PRO A 72 -5.67 10.92 21.02
N THR A 73 -6.85 10.45 21.39
CA THR A 73 -7.77 11.15 22.26
C THR A 73 -7.90 10.33 23.55
N GLY A 74 -8.47 10.92 24.61
CA GLY A 74 -8.69 10.20 25.88
C GLY A 74 -9.54 8.92 25.75
N HIS A 75 -10.24 8.72 24.63
CA HIS A 75 -11.15 7.59 24.40
C HIS A 75 -10.94 6.87 23.05
N GLY A 76 -9.81 7.08 22.35
CA GLY A 76 -9.56 6.45 21.05
C GLY A 76 -8.69 7.31 20.14
N PHE A 77 -9.04 7.42 18.87
CA PHE A 77 -8.28 8.17 17.87
C PHE A 77 -9.16 9.13 17.08
N SER A 78 -8.66 10.35 16.87
CA SER A 78 -9.14 11.26 15.84
C SER A 78 -8.37 11.00 14.55
N ILE A 79 -9.07 10.79 13.45
CA ILE A 79 -8.49 10.43 12.15
C ILE A 79 -8.86 11.52 11.14
N SER A 80 -7.89 11.92 10.31
CA SER A 80 -8.11 12.84 9.19
C SER A 80 -7.32 12.41 7.96
N ALA A 81 -7.86 12.67 6.77
CA ALA A 81 -7.11 12.48 5.53
C ALA A 81 -6.02 13.54 5.41
N VAL A 82 -4.85 13.12 4.92
CA VAL A 82 -3.79 14.02 4.47
C VAL A 82 -3.42 13.64 3.05
N GLU A 83 -2.78 14.57 2.34
CA GLU A 83 -2.31 14.30 0.98
C GLU A 83 -1.32 13.14 1.00
N ALA A 84 -1.59 12.12 0.19
CA ALA A 84 -0.71 10.97 0.10
C ALA A 84 0.62 11.41 -0.48
N ARG A 85 1.73 11.05 0.19
CA ARG A 85 3.07 11.29 -0.36
C ARG A 85 3.15 10.64 -1.75
N GLU A 86 3.49 11.44 -2.76
CA GLU A 86 3.73 11.03 -4.16
C GLU A 86 4.95 10.08 -4.33
N ASP A 87 5.31 9.33 -3.30
CA ASP A 87 6.15 8.15 -3.46
C ASP A 87 5.28 7.10 -4.15
N SER A 88 5.10 7.27 -5.46
CA SER A 88 4.53 6.29 -6.36
C SER A 88 5.13 4.95 -5.93
N ILE A 89 4.28 4.00 -5.52
CA ILE A 89 4.73 2.61 -5.44
C ILE A 89 5.26 2.33 -6.83
N PRO A 90 6.60 2.23 -7.02
CA PRO A 90 7.10 1.90 -8.33
C PRO A 90 6.47 0.54 -8.58
N PRO A 91 5.72 0.36 -9.67
CA PRO A 91 5.27 -0.97 -10.00
C PRO A 91 6.56 -1.79 -10.09
N LEU A 92 6.79 -2.67 -9.11
CA LEU A 92 7.88 -3.64 -9.16
C LEU A 92 7.47 -4.72 -10.15
N LEU A 93 7.19 -4.29 -11.38
CA LEU A 93 6.64 -5.05 -12.50
C LEU A 93 7.40 -4.76 -13.79
N ASP A 94 8.37 -3.84 -13.78
CA ASP A 94 9.34 -3.77 -14.85
C ASP A 94 10.49 -4.74 -14.57
N PRO A 95 10.69 -5.76 -15.44
CA PRO A 95 11.93 -6.51 -15.47
C PRO A 95 13.10 -5.54 -15.56
N PRO A 96 14.27 -5.94 -15.04
CA PRO A 96 15.48 -5.16 -15.17
C PRO A 96 15.68 -4.70 -16.61
N LEU A 97 16.04 -3.42 -16.77
CA LEU A 97 16.33 -2.84 -18.09
C LEU A 97 17.35 -3.71 -18.81
N GLY A 98 16.98 -4.22 -19.99
CA GLY A 98 17.83 -5.06 -20.85
C GLY A 98 17.56 -6.57 -20.79
N VAL A 99 16.87 -7.10 -19.78
CA VAL A 99 16.56 -8.55 -19.69
C VAL A 99 15.31 -8.91 -20.49
N ARG A 100 14.34 -7.99 -20.58
CA ARG A 100 13.03 -8.23 -21.22
C ARG A 100 13.14 -8.46 -22.74
N ALA A 101 14.02 -7.73 -23.42
CA ALA A 101 14.13 -7.77 -24.88
C ALA A 101 14.74 -9.10 -25.37
N SER A 102 15.94 -9.44 -24.91
CA SER A 102 16.62 -10.68 -25.31
C SER A 102 15.85 -11.94 -24.90
N TRP A 103 15.22 -11.92 -23.72
CA TRP A 103 14.37 -13.03 -23.30
C TRP A 103 13.14 -13.19 -24.21
N LEU A 104 12.50 -12.09 -24.62
CA LEU A 104 11.33 -12.14 -25.49
C LEU A 104 11.71 -12.64 -26.89
N ASP A 105 12.85 -12.18 -27.42
CA ASP A 105 13.42 -12.65 -28.68
C ASP A 105 13.65 -14.17 -28.64
N ASP A 106 14.27 -14.68 -27.55
CA ASP A 106 14.51 -16.10 -27.34
C ASP A 106 13.23 -16.95 -27.23
N GLN A 107 12.11 -16.36 -26.78
CA GLN A 107 10.82 -17.05 -26.68
C GLN A 107 10.06 -17.03 -28.01
N LEU A 108 10.19 -15.98 -28.82
CA LEU A 108 9.53 -15.87 -30.13
C LEU A 108 10.01 -16.93 -31.11
N GLU A 109 11.27 -17.34 -31.00
CA GLU A 109 11.82 -18.45 -31.81
C GLU A 109 11.24 -19.82 -31.42
N LYS A 110 10.66 -19.95 -30.22
CA LYS A 110 10.21 -21.23 -29.65
C LYS A 110 8.69 -21.44 -29.71
N HIS A 111 7.92 -20.37 -29.94
CA HIS A 111 6.47 -20.39 -29.79
C HIS A 111 5.78 -19.62 -30.92
N ASP A 112 4.68 -20.17 -31.45
CA ASP A 112 3.89 -19.54 -32.52
C ASP A 112 3.22 -18.22 -32.08
N PHE A 113 3.00 -18.05 -30.77
CA PHE A 113 2.54 -16.81 -30.17
C PHE A 113 2.95 -16.74 -28.69
N ILE A 114 3.04 -15.51 -28.17
CA ILE A 114 3.35 -15.24 -26.77
C ILE A 114 2.23 -14.38 -26.19
N LEU A 115 1.70 -14.79 -25.04
CA LEU A 115 0.75 -13.99 -24.26
C LEU A 115 1.52 -13.27 -23.15
N LEU A 116 1.62 -11.94 -23.25
CA LEU A 116 2.15 -11.10 -22.18
C LEU A 116 1.00 -10.63 -21.28
N LEU A 117 0.84 -11.27 -20.13
CA LEU A 117 -0.13 -10.85 -19.12
C LEU A 117 0.49 -9.77 -18.23
N PHE A 118 0.09 -8.52 -18.46
CA PHE A 118 0.44 -7.41 -17.58
C PHE A 118 -0.61 -7.32 -16.47
N TYR A 119 -0.24 -7.77 -15.28
CA TYR A 119 -1.09 -7.65 -14.10
C TYR A 119 -0.88 -6.28 -13.45
N ARG A 120 -1.97 -5.54 -13.21
CA ARG A 120 -2.00 -4.30 -12.43
C ARG A 120 -2.78 -4.54 -11.14
N GLY A 121 -2.19 -5.27 -10.22
CA GLY A 121 -2.60 -5.30 -8.83
C GLY A 121 -1.41 -4.92 -7.95
N LEU A 122 -1.65 -4.04 -6.98
CA LEU A 122 -0.65 -3.68 -5.99
C LEU A 122 -0.39 -4.92 -5.13
N TRP A 123 0.84 -5.45 -5.17
CA TRP A 123 1.32 -6.42 -4.19
C TRP A 123 1.52 -5.72 -2.85
#